data_AF-A0A959FVH6-F1
#
_entry.id   AF-A0A959FVH6-F1
#
_cell.length_a   1.000
_cell.length_b   1.000
_cell.length_c   1.000
_cell.angle_alpha   90.00
_cell.angle_beta   90.00
_cell.angle_gamma   90.00
#
_symmetry.space_group_name_H-M   'P 1'
#
loop_
_entity.id
_entity.type
_entity.pdbx_description
1 polymer ?
#
loop_
_entity_poly.entity_id
_entity_poly.type
_entity_poly.pdbx_seq_one_letter_code
_entity_poly.pdbx_strand_id
1 'polypeptide(L)'
;MEQVLYRFWNMALGLCLAAPLFGQTTTDTLNIPDGDTIIYKVAHEMPRFPGCERLDTTLAAKYECSQASLLSFIYQNVQYPLAARQEGIEGTVVLTFVVEKDGTISGLHPIKDIGGGCAEEAMRVVGAMNKIGIRWVPGRQDGEVRRVQFNLPVRFKLEDPLPYVMIEGDTVYVDYEEPLAFRNGQEGLAQHLADNLVYPDFAKDSCWVGDMDVSILVQPSGLVKVLDVKDYNNLGFDFQFEAIKAATSTFGMWQPAVYEGRQVPAAYDVNLTFYPNQNACATRIADYDRAIDMADAGLDLFNEGEKEKGIDQMSKAIELFPENANFRYMRGQAFLTENRLEEACADFLVVRAVLNTSYVDDILPLICK
;
A
#
# COMPACT_ATOMS: atom_id res chain seq x y z
N MET A 1 -48.50 -42.62 -18.22
CA MET A 1 -47.90 -43.01 -19.51
C MET A 1 -46.42 -43.23 -19.24
N GLU A 2 -46.02 -44.48 -18.95
CA GLU A 2 -45.59 -45.49 -19.95
C GLU A 2 -44.10 -45.29 -20.31
N GLN A 3 -43.17 -46.24 -20.44
CA GLN A 3 -42.93 -47.68 -20.18
C GLN A 3 -41.37 -47.80 -20.16
N VAL A 4 -40.66 -48.57 -19.33
CA VAL A 4 -40.42 -50.03 -19.23
C VAL A 4 -39.69 -50.69 -20.44
N LEU A 5 -38.63 -51.48 -20.10
CA LEU A 5 -37.85 -52.53 -20.84
C LEU A 5 -36.59 -52.09 -21.63
N TYR A 6 -35.48 -52.86 -21.79
CA TYR A 6 -35.16 -54.31 -21.89
C TYR A 6 -33.70 -54.54 -21.36
N ARG A 7 -33.35 -55.53 -20.51
CA ARG A 7 -33.05 -56.98 -20.70
C ARG A 7 -31.63 -57.38 -21.25
N PHE A 8 -30.92 -58.12 -20.40
CA PHE A 8 -29.99 -59.28 -20.60
C PHE A 8 -28.75 -59.19 -21.51
N TRP A 9 -27.62 -59.75 -21.05
CA TRP A 9 -26.84 -60.81 -21.74
C TRP A 9 -26.01 -61.62 -20.71
N ASN A 10 -25.91 -62.92 -20.97
CA ASN A 10 -25.32 -64.00 -20.15
C ASN A 10 -24.07 -64.54 -20.86
N MET A 11 -23.02 -64.97 -20.15
CA MET A 11 -21.99 -65.96 -20.56
C MET A 11 -20.92 -66.02 -19.46
N ALA A 12 -20.24 -67.12 -19.10
CA ALA A 12 -20.39 -68.57 -19.28
C ALA A 12 -19.34 -69.23 -18.33
N LEU A 13 -19.55 -70.52 -18.04
CA LEU A 13 -18.75 -71.39 -17.16
C LEU A 13 -17.27 -71.59 -17.58
N GLY A 14 -16.42 -71.88 -16.58
CA GLY A 14 -15.11 -72.54 -16.73
C GLY A 14 -14.82 -73.47 -15.53
N LEU A 15 -14.43 -74.71 -15.82
CA LEU A 15 -14.36 -75.90 -14.94
C LEU A 15 -13.16 -75.98 -13.98
N CYS A 16 -13.40 -76.71 -12.87
CA CYS A 16 -12.59 -77.69 -12.10
C CYS A 16 -11.05 -77.69 -12.14
N LEU A 17 -10.42 -77.87 -10.95
CA LEU A 17 -9.58 -79.05 -10.60
C LEU A 17 -9.11 -79.05 -9.12
N ALA A 18 -9.32 -80.21 -8.46
CA ALA A 18 -8.55 -80.92 -7.41
C ALA A 18 -8.09 -80.25 -6.07
N ALA A 19 -8.40 -80.95 -4.96
CA ALA A 19 -7.98 -80.78 -3.55
C ALA A 19 -6.53 -81.30 -3.27
N PRO A 20 -5.99 -81.46 -2.02
CA PRO A 20 -6.44 -81.10 -0.66
C PRO A 20 -5.34 -80.53 0.31
N LEU A 21 -5.75 -80.17 1.54
CA LEU A 21 -5.05 -80.19 2.85
C LEU A 21 -3.67 -79.48 3.02
N PHE A 22 -3.59 -78.51 3.94
CA PHE A 22 -2.84 -78.58 5.20
C PHE A 22 -2.95 -77.22 5.94
N GLY A 23 -3.24 -77.28 7.24
CA GLY A 23 -3.46 -76.08 8.06
C GLY A 23 -2.20 -75.26 8.26
N GLN A 24 -2.38 -73.94 8.36
CA GLN A 24 -1.46 -73.06 9.06
C GLN A 24 -2.30 -72.13 9.95
N THR A 25 -2.09 -72.27 11.24
CA THR A 25 -2.45 -71.32 12.29
C THR A 25 -1.78 -69.98 11.97
N THR A 26 -2.51 -69.07 11.34
CA THR A 26 -2.14 -67.65 11.33
C THR A 26 -2.69 -67.04 12.61
N THR A 27 -1.79 -66.77 13.55
CA THR A 27 -2.03 -65.82 14.63
C THR A 27 -2.45 -64.50 13.98
N ASP A 28 -3.74 -64.22 14.08
CA ASP A 28 -4.33 -62.95 13.72
C ASP A 28 -3.74 -61.90 14.66
N THR A 29 -2.75 -61.16 14.17
CA THR A 29 -2.20 -60.01 14.89
C THR A 29 -3.18 -58.87 14.65
N LEU A 30 -4.10 -58.70 15.60
CA LEU A 30 -4.88 -57.47 15.73
C LEU A 30 -3.91 -56.30 15.89
N ASN A 31 -3.68 -55.57 14.80
CA ASN A 31 -3.00 -54.30 14.79
C ASN A 31 -3.94 -53.27 15.42
N ILE A 32 -3.78 -53.02 16.73
CA ILE A 32 -4.51 -51.95 17.43
C ILE A 32 -3.84 -50.62 17.03
N PRO A 33 -4.54 -49.68 16.38
CA PRO A 33 -4.00 -48.36 16.13
C PRO A 33 -3.80 -47.67 17.48
N ASP A 34 -2.56 -47.28 17.79
CA ASP A 34 -2.23 -46.51 18.98
C ASP A 34 -2.80 -45.08 18.84
N GLY A 35 -4.07 -44.93 19.23
CA GLY A 35 -4.84 -43.70 19.14
C GLY A 35 -4.83 -42.93 20.46
N ASP A 36 -3.68 -42.35 20.81
CA ASP A 36 -3.60 -41.41 21.93
C ASP A 36 -4.38 -40.11 21.60
N THR A 37 -5.62 -40.04 22.08
CA THR A 37 -6.55 -38.93 21.81
C THR A 37 -6.41 -37.78 22.81
N ILE A 38 -5.58 -37.92 23.84
CA ILE A 38 -5.45 -36.93 24.91
C ILE A 38 -4.64 -35.73 24.44
N ILE A 39 -5.20 -34.54 24.59
CA ILE A 39 -4.54 -33.25 24.30
C ILE A 39 -4.23 -32.57 25.64
N TYR A 40 -2.95 -32.39 25.93
CA TYR A 40 -2.49 -31.73 27.15
C TYR A 40 -2.51 -30.21 26.96
N LYS A 41 -3.03 -29.47 27.94
CA LYS A 41 -2.99 -27.98 27.94
C LYS A 41 -1.77 -27.42 28.68
N VAL A 42 -1.21 -28.23 29.57
CA VAL A 42 0.01 -27.95 30.33
C VAL A 42 0.81 -29.25 30.33
N ALA A 43 2.10 -29.14 30.03
CA ALA A 43 3.03 -30.26 30.02
C ALA A 43 4.32 -29.86 30.75
N HIS A 44 5.07 -30.82 31.29
CA HIS A 44 6.39 -30.57 31.89
C HIS A 44 7.34 -29.87 30.91
N GLU A 45 7.30 -30.26 29.63
CA GLU A 45 7.95 -29.56 28.55
C GLU A 45 6.90 -29.15 27.51
N MET A 46 6.65 -27.85 27.38
CA MET A 46 5.80 -27.30 26.33
C MET A 46 6.48 -27.42 24.95
N PRO A 47 5.70 -27.55 23.86
CA PRO A 47 6.23 -27.53 22.51
C PRO A 47 7.09 -26.31 22.22
N ARG A 48 8.11 -26.50 21.38
CA ARG A 48 9.03 -25.43 20.96
C ARG A 48 9.12 -25.36 19.45
N PHE A 49 9.10 -24.15 18.90
CA PHE A 49 9.44 -23.91 17.51
C PHE A 49 10.90 -24.34 17.26
N PRO A 50 11.21 -25.02 16.13
CA PRO A 50 12.51 -25.62 15.91
C PRO A 50 13.61 -24.57 15.69
N GLY A 51 14.87 -24.99 15.81
CA GLY A 51 16.05 -24.17 15.49
C GLY A 51 17.09 -24.09 16.60
N CYS A 52 16.69 -24.37 17.84
CA CYS A 52 17.54 -24.18 19.02
C CYS A 52 18.05 -25.49 19.66
N GLU A 53 17.80 -26.64 19.04
CA GLU A 53 18.11 -27.95 19.65
C GLU A 53 19.60 -28.21 19.84
N ARG A 54 20.42 -27.70 18.91
CA ARG A 54 21.87 -27.88 18.88
C ARG A 54 22.63 -26.98 19.86
N LEU A 55 21.94 -26.07 20.54
CA LEU A 55 22.57 -25.21 21.55
C LEU A 55 22.91 -26.05 22.78
N ASP A 56 24.18 -25.99 23.20
CA ASP A 56 24.63 -26.58 24.47
C ASP A 56 24.35 -25.60 25.61
N THR A 57 23.08 -25.53 26.01
CA THR A 57 22.58 -24.57 27.01
C THR A 57 21.37 -25.13 27.77
N THR A 58 20.89 -24.40 28.77
CA THR A 58 19.75 -24.79 29.60
C THR A 58 18.46 -24.87 28.80
N LEU A 59 17.49 -25.65 29.29
CA LEU A 59 16.17 -25.75 28.68
C LEU A 59 15.47 -24.38 28.60
N ALA A 60 15.60 -23.55 29.64
CA ALA A 60 15.07 -22.18 29.66
C ALA A 60 15.62 -21.33 28.51
N ALA A 61 16.95 -21.34 28.29
CA ALA A 61 17.55 -20.62 27.17
C ALA A 61 17.11 -21.16 25.80
N LYS A 62 16.87 -22.47 25.67
CA LYS A 62 16.26 -23.06 24.46
C LYS A 62 14.83 -22.59 24.24
N TYR A 63 14.04 -22.38 25.29
CA TYR A 63 12.69 -21.79 25.19
C TYR A 63 12.75 -20.34 24.71
N GLU A 64 13.63 -19.52 25.27
CA GLU A 64 13.77 -18.12 24.86
C GLU A 64 14.19 -18.01 23.38
N CYS A 65 15.19 -18.78 22.96
CA CYS A 65 15.62 -18.85 21.57
C CYS A 65 14.49 -19.31 20.63
N SER A 66 13.72 -20.32 21.06
CA SER A 66 12.60 -20.86 20.27
C SER A 66 11.47 -19.83 20.12
N GLN A 67 11.15 -19.11 21.20
CA GLN A 67 10.16 -18.03 21.17
C GLN A 67 10.61 -16.90 20.24
N ALA A 68 11.86 -16.45 20.32
CA ALA A 68 12.40 -15.42 19.43
C ALA A 68 12.35 -15.87 17.96
N SER A 69 12.73 -17.12 17.67
CA SER A 69 12.67 -17.69 16.32
C SER A 69 11.24 -17.77 15.78
N LEU A 70 10.28 -18.16 16.62
CA LEU A 70 8.87 -18.18 16.27
C LEU A 70 8.36 -16.78 15.94
N LEU A 71 8.62 -15.79 16.80
CA LEU A 71 8.20 -14.41 16.57
C LEU A 71 8.82 -13.85 15.28
N SER A 72 10.11 -14.10 15.05
CA SER A 72 10.79 -13.71 13.80
C SER A 72 10.11 -14.33 12.58
N PHE A 73 9.79 -15.63 12.63
CA PHE A 73 9.09 -16.29 11.54
C PHE A 73 7.70 -15.66 11.30
N ILE A 74 6.93 -15.41 12.35
CA ILE A 74 5.60 -14.82 12.22
C ILE A 74 5.68 -13.43 11.60
N TYR A 75 6.46 -12.51 12.17
CA TYR A 75 6.48 -11.11 11.71
C TYR A 75 7.18 -10.89 10.36
N GLN A 76 8.03 -11.82 9.91
CA GLN A 76 8.56 -11.80 8.54
C GLN A 76 7.54 -12.24 7.48
N ASN A 77 6.46 -12.93 7.88
CA ASN A 77 5.53 -13.57 6.95
C ASN A 77 4.09 -13.05 7.04
N VAL A 78 3.70 -12.42 8.16
CA VAL A 78 2.38 -11.80 8.36
C VAL A 78 2.31 -10.49 7.59
N GLN A 79 1.23 -10.30 6.84
CA GLN A 79 0.92 -9.06 6.14
C GLN A 79 -0.27 -8.37 6.81
N TYR A 80 -0.15 -7.10 7.20
CA TYR A 80 -1.27 -6.38 7.79
C TYR A 80 -2.43 -6.24 6.78
N PRO A 81 -3.61 -6.84 7.04
CA PRO A 81 -4.74 -6.77 6.11
C PRO A 81 -5.11 -5.33 5.77
N LEU A 82 -5.47 -5.06 4.50
CA LEU A 82 -5.81 -3.70 4.04
C LEU A 82 -7.03 -3.14 4.79
N ALA A 83 -8.08 -3.96 4.98
CA ALA A 83 -9.28 -3.56 5.71
C ALA A 83 -8.94 -3.15 7.15
N ALA A 84 -8.14 -3.95 7.86
CA ALA A 84 -7.68 -3.62 9.21
C ALA A 84 -6.84 -2.34 9.26
N ARG A 85 -6.01 -2.07 8.25
CA ARG A 85 -5.26 -0.80 8.14
C ARG A 85 -6.17 0.40 7.92
N GLN A 86 -7.12 0.31 7.01
CA GLN A 86 -8.05 1.39 6.67
C GLN A 86 -9.00 1.73 7.82
N GLU A 87 -9.42 0.72 8.58
CA GLU A 87 -10.33 0.88 9.71
C GLU A 87 -9.61 1.17 11.05
N GLY A 88 -8.28 1.30 11.04
CA GLY A 88 -7.52 1.57 12.26
C GLY A 88 -7.55 0.43 13.28
N ILE A 89 -7.80 -0.81 12.85
CA ILE A 89 -7.97 -1.97 13.75
C ILE A 89 -6.61 -2.44 14.22
N GLU A 90 -6.35 -2.35 15.52
CA GLU A 90 -5.15 -2.87 16.18
C GLU A 90 -5.48 -3.86 17.29
N GLY A 91 -4.49 -4.67 17.69
CA GLY A 91 -4.60 -5.46 18.90
C GLY A 91 -3.83 -6.76 18.85
N THR A 92 -4.34 -7.77 19.53
CA THR A 92 -3.70 -9.10 19.60
C THR A 92 -4.71 -10.17 19.24
N VAL A 93 -4.45 -10.84 18.12
CA VAL A 93 -5.09 -12.10 17.73
C VAL A 93 -4.44 -13.21 18.56
N VAL A 94 -5.23 -14.15 19.06
CA VAL A 94 -4.70 -15.34 19.74
C VAL A 94 -5.18 -16.56 18.99
N LEU A 95 -4.23 -17.31 18.45
CA LEU A 95 -4.47 -18.59 17.79
C LEU A 95 -4.23 -19.73 18.78
N THR A 96 -4.97 -20.82 18.61
CA THR A 96 -4.71 -22.08 19.29
C THR A 96 -4.54 -23.19 18.26
N PHE A 97 -3.64 -24.12 18.54
CA PHE A 97 -3.43 -25.33 17.75
C PHE A 97 -2.82 -26.42 18.63
N VAL A 98 -2.80 -27.65 18.13
CA VAL A 98 -2.16 -28.78 18.79
C VAL A 98 -0.85 -29.09 18.08
N VAL A 99 0.24 -29.20 18.83
CA VAL A 99 1.49 -29.77 18.33
C VAL A 99 1.42 -31.28 18.53
N GLU A 100 1.47 -31.99 17.42
CA GLU A 100 1.41 -33.45 17.35
C GLU A 100 2.74 -34.09 17.74
N LYS A 101 2.73 -35.40 18.00
CA LYS A 101 3.92 -36.16 18.41
C LYS A 101 5.04 -36.14 17.36
N ASP A 102 4.69 -35.95 16.09
CA ASP A 102 5.61 -35.85 14.95
C ASP A 102 6.07 -34.41 14.67
N GLY A 103 5.64 -33.43 15.48
CA GLY A 103 5.95 -32.02 15.33
C GLY A 103 5.12 -31.28 14.29
N THR A 104 4.11 -31.92 13.68
CA THR A 104 3.12 -31.20 12.86
C THR A 104 2.14 -30.44 13.74
N ILE A 105 1.49 -29.44 13.15
CA ILE A 105 0.39 -28.71 13.81
C ILE A 105 -0.97 -29.19 13.31
N SER A 106 -1.95 -29.30 14.20
CA SER A 106 -3.34 -29.64 13.88
C SER A 106 -4.32 -28.77 14.66
N GLY A 107 -5.60 -28.78 14.28
CA GLY A 107 -6.65 -28.06 15.03
C GLY A 107 -6.46 -26.54 15.13
N LEU A 108 -5.83 -25.92 14.13
CA LEU A 108 -5.58 -24.47 14.09
C LEU A 108 -6.90 -23.68 13.99
N HIS A 109 -7.18 -22.83 14.97
CA HIS A 109 -8.30 -21.89 14.96
C HIS A 109 -8.01 -20.67 15.86
N PRO A 110 -8.70 -19.53 15.66
CA PRO A 110 -8.56 -18.37 16.53
C PRO A 110 -9.43 -18.54 17.78
N ILE A 111 -8.89 -18.13 18.93
CA ILE A 111 -9.64 -17.98 20.19
C ILE A 111 -9.84 -16.52 20.59
N LYS A 112 -9.12 -15.61 19.95
CA LYS A 112 -9.35 -14.17 19.99
C LYS A 112 -9.05 -13.60 18.61
N ASP A 113 -10.01 -12.85 18.09
CA ASP A 113 -9.89 -12.10 16.85
C ASP A 113 -10.11 -10.61 17.13
N ILE A 114 -9.42 -9.77 16.38
CA ILE A 114 -9.55 -8.30 16.41
C ILE A 114 -10.34 -7.78 15.21
N GLY A 115 -10.65 -8.63 14.21
CA GLY A 115 -11.39 -8.27 13.01
C GLY A 115 -10.47 -7.80 11.86
N GLY A 116 -11.09 -7.31 10.79
CA GLY A 116 -10.39 -6.77 9.62
C GLY A 116 -9.56 -7.78 8.83
N GLY A 117 -9.76 -9.09 9.03
CA GLY A 117 -9.00 -10.16 8.37
C GLY A 117 -7.72 -10.60 9.10
N CYS A 118 -7.47 -10.09 10.32
CA CYS A 118 -6.22 -10.35 11.04
C CYS A 118 -6.09 -11.80 11.51
N ALA A 119 -7.18 -12.44 11.94
CA ALA A 119 -7.16 -13.85 12.33
C ALA A 119 -6.89 -14.78 11.14
N GLU A 120 -7.52 -14.53 10.00
CA GLU A 120 -7.32 -15.28 8.76
C GLU A 120 -5.87 -15.21 8.29
N GLU A 121 -5.28 -14.02 8.35
CA GLU A 121 -3.88 -13.83 7.98
C GLU A 121 -2.93 -14.55 8.94
N ALA A 122 -3.14 -14.40 10.25
CA ALA A 122 -2.32 -15.10 11.24
C ALA A 122 -2.44 -16.64 11.07
N MET A 123 -3.64 -17.15 10.78
CA MET A 123 -3.88 -18.54 10.47
C MET A 123 -3.20 -18.99 9.18
N ARG A 124 -3.16 -18.14 8.15
CA ARG A 124 -2.44 -18.43 6.89
C ARG A 124 -0.97 -18.70 7.15
N VAL A 125 -0.32 -17.85 7.94
CA VAL A 125 1.11 -17.97 8.28
C VAL A 125 1.39 -19.20 9.14
N VAL A 126 0.62 -19.41 10.20
CA VAL A 126 0.80 -20.59 11.07
C VAL A 126 0.50 -21.88 10.29
N GLY A 127 -0.60 -21.92 9.54
CA GLY A 127 -0.97 -23.07 8.71
C GLY A 127 0.03 -23.39 7.60
N ALA A 128 0.81 -22.40 7.14
CA ALA A 128 1.86 -22.62 6.15
C ALA A 128 3.04 -23.43 6.72
N MET A 129 3.28 -23.42 8.04
CA MET A 129 4.41 -24.13 8.68
C MET A 129 4.47 -25.61 8.27
N ASN A 130 3.33 -26.31 8.30
CA ASN A 130 3.27 -27.71 7.89
C ASN A 130 3.65 -27.89 6.41
N LYS A 131 3.16 -27.00 5.55
CA LYS A 131 3.35 -27.05 4.09
C LYS A 131 4.81 -26.83 3.70
N ILE A 132 5.50 -25.93 4.40
CA ILE A 132 6.92 -25.63 4.15
C ILE A 132 7.88 -26.52 4.96
N GLY A 133 7.37 -27.57 5.60
CA GLY A 133 8.18 -28.59 6.26
C GLY A 133 8.75 -28.20 7.62
N ILE A 134 8.24 -27.14 8.27
CA ILE A 134 8.59 -26.84 9.66
C ILE A 134 8.00 -27.92 10.56
N ARG A 135 8.83 -28.46 11.45
CA ARG A 135 8.45 -29.46 12.45
C ARG A 135 8.80 -28.96 13.83
N TRP A 136 7.78 -28.78 14.65
CA TRP A 136 7.93 -28.37 16.04
C TRP A 136 8.60 -29.46 16.85
N VAL A 137 9.32 -29.04 17.89
CA VAL A 137 9.73 -29.95 18.95
C VAL A 137 8.49 -30.24 19.78
N PRO A 138 8.05 -31.50 19.85
CA PRO A 138 6.80 -31.84 20.51
C PRO A 138 6.93 -31.71 22.03
N GLY A 139 5.79 -31.53 22.70
CA GLY A 139 5.76 -31.44 24.15
C GLY A 139 5.99 -32.80 24.82
N ARG A 140 6.46 -32.77 26.07
CA ARG A 140 6.67 -33.98 26.88
C ARG A 140 5.94 -33.89 28.21
N GLN A 141 5.28 -34.99 28.56
CA GLN A 141 4.68 -35.19 29.87
C GLN A 141 5.15 -36.53 30.42
N ASP A 142 5.62 -36.52 31.66
CA ASP A 142 6.16 -37.72 32.34
C ASP A 142 7.26 -38.45 31.53
N GLY A 143 8.06 -37.68 30.78
CA GLY A 143 9.14 -38.19 29.92
C GLY A 143 8.69 -38.66 28.52
N GLU A 144 7.39 -38.83 28.29
CA GLU A 144 6.83 -39.30 27.03
C GLU A 144 6.39 -38.14 26.13
N VAL A 145 6.53 -38.33 24.81
CA VAL A 145 6.08 -37.35 23.82
C VAL A 145 4.55 -37.36 23.74
N ARG A 146 3.93 -36.20 23.96
CA ARG A 146 2.47 -36.03 23.98
C ARG A 146 2.00 -34.96 23.02
N ARG A 147 0.71 -35.04 22.67
CA ARG A 147 0.00 -34.01 21.92
C ARG A 147 -0.30 -32.85 22.87
N VAL A 148 0.18 -31.65 22.57
CA VAL A 148 0.05 -30.50 23.47
C VAL A 148 -0.57 -29.32 22.75
N GLN A 149 -1.58 -28.72 23.36
CA GLN A 149 -2.19 -27.48 22.88
C GLN A 149 -1.25 -26.31 23.12
N PHE A 150 -1.09 -25.46 22.11
CA PHE A 150 -0.26 -24.26 22.14
C PHE A 150 -1.12 -23.04 21.75
N ASN A 151 -0.99 -21.96 22.52
CA ASN A 151 -1.65 -20.69 22.24
C ASN A 151 -0.60 -19.68 21.79
N LEU A 152 -0.79 -19.09 20.60
CA LEU A 152 0.12 -18.11 20.01
C LEU A 152 -0.56 -16.74 19.92
N PRO A 153 -0.13 -15.75 20.74
CA PRO A 153 -0.53 -14.37 20.54
C PRO A 153 0.25 -13.73 19.38
N VAL A 154 -0.45 -13.12 18.44
CA VAL A 154 0.10 -12.35 17.31
C VAL A 154 -0.41 -10.92 17.43
N ARG A 155 0.49 -9.94 17.59
CA ARG A 155 0.13 -8.54 17.78
C ARG A 155 0.16 -7.80 16.44
N PHE A 156 -0.97 -7.19 16.08
CA PHE A 156 -1.06 -6.25 14.98
C PHE A 156 -1.04 -4.85 15.59
N LYS A 157 -0.06 -4.05 15.18
CA LYS A 157 0.08 -2.65 15.55
C LYS A 157 0.36 -1.86 14.29
N LEU A 158 -0.43 -0.84 14.02
CA LEU A 158 -0.16 0.15 13.00
C LEU A 158 1.10 0.89 13.45
N GLU A 159 2.06 0.99 12.55
CA GLU A 159 3.12 1.96 12.75
C GLU A 159 2.46 3.32 12.55
N ASP A 160 2.54 4.20 13.56
CA ASP A 160 2.20 5.59 13.36
C ASP A 160 3.05 6.06 12.17
N PRO A 161 2.43 6.64 11.12
CA PRO A 161 3.21 7.16 10.01
C PRO A 161 4.23 8.13 10.58
N LEU A 162 5.48 8.02 10.12
CA LEU A 162 6.49 8.99 10.52
C LEU A 162 5.94 10.39 10.22
N PRO A 163 6.17 11.39 11.10
CA PRO A 163 5.70 12.76 10.88
C PRO A 163 6.42 13.46 9.71
N TYR A 164 7.28 12.72 9.00
CA TYR A 164 8.07 13.17 7.88
C TYR A 164 8.21 12.07 6.82
N VAL A 165 8.51 12.50 5.60
CA VAL A 165 8.96 11.68 4.49
C VAL A 165 10.39 12.03 4.11
N MET A 166 11.09 11.11 3.45
CA MET A 166 12.44 11.36 2.93
C MET A 166 12.36 11.64 1.43
N ILE A 167 12.79 12.83 0.99
CA ILE A 167 12.82 13.22 -0.42
C ILE A 167 14.28 13.54 -0.78
N GLU A 168 14.87 12.76 -1.68
CA GLU A 168 16.28 12.92 -2.10
C GLU A 168 17.31 13.01 -0.94
N GLY A 169 17.02 12.36 0.19
CA GLY A 169 17.87 12.39 1.38
C GLY A 169 17.58 13.54 2.35
N ASP A 170 16.68 14.45 2.01
CA ASP A 170 16.16 15.46 2.93
C ASP A 170 14.95 14.92 3.70
N THR A 171 14.86 15.29 4.98
CA THR A 171 13.68 15.05 5.81
C THR A 171 12.68 16.17 5.57
N VAL A 172 11.45 15.81 5.19
CA VAL A 172 10.35 16.75 4.92
C VAL A 172 9.20 16.41 5.84
N TYR A 173 8.92 17.27 6.81
CA TYR A 173 7.80 17.07 7.72
C TYR A 173 6.47 17.32 7.02
N VAL A 174 5.55 16.39 7.23
CA VAL A 174 4.16 16.41 6.70
C VAL A 174 3.12 16.56 7.81
N ASP A 175 3.57 16.47 9.06
CA ASP A 175 2.78 16.71 10.27
C ASP A 175 3.49 17.77 11.13
N TYR A 176 2.74 18.77 11.59
CA TYR A 176 3.23 19.93 12.34
C TYR A 176 2.08 20.66 13.05
N GLU A 177 2.37 21.26 14.20
CA GLU A 177 1.39 22.08 14.94
C GLU A 177 1.25 23.48 14.34
N GLU A 178 2.38 24.07 13.91
CA GLU A 178 2.39 25.36 13.22
C GLU A 178 2.88 25.16 11.78
N PRO A 179 2.07 25.50 10.76
CA PRO A 179 2.46 25.33 9.37
C PRO A 179 3.55 26.31 8.97
N LEU A 180 4.31 25.93 7.95
CA LEU A 180 5.20 26.83 7.23
C LEU A 180 4.41 28.02 6.68
N ALA A 181 4.88 29.24 6.94
CA ALA A 181 4.20 30.46 6.53
C ALA A 181 5.15 31.47 5.90
N PHE A 182 4.69 32.19 4.87
CA PHE A 182 5.44 33.33 4.34
C PHE A 182 5.26 34.54 5.27
N ARG A 183 6.36 35.22 5.64
CA ARG A 183 6.33 36.28 6.67
C ARG A 183 5.39 37.45 6.36
N ASN A 184 5.18 37.74 5.07
CA ASN A 184 4.29 38.81 4.62
C ASN A 184 2.89 38.28 4.23
N GLY A 185 2.54 37.06 4.63
CA GLY A 185 1.30 36.40 4.24
C GLY A 185 1.26 36.01 2.75
N GLN A 186 0.14 35.42 2.35
CA GLN A 186 -0.04 34.89 0.99
C GLN A 186 -0.06 35.99 -0.08
N GLU A 187 -0.69 37.14 0.20
CA GLU A 187 -0.66 38.30 -0.70
C GLU A 187 0.77 38.82 -0.91
N GLY A 188 1.57 38.86 0.16
CA GLY A 188 2.97 39.26 0.09
C GLY A 188 3.83 38.26 -0.70
N LEU A 189 3.54 36.96 -0.59
CA LEU A 189 4.18 35.94 -1.43
C LEU A 189 3.82 36.15 -2.90
N ALA A 190 2.53 36.30 -3.22
CA ALA A 190 2.06 36.51 -4.59
C ALA A 190 2.71 37.75 -5.22
N GLN A 191 2.77 38.88 -4.50
CA GLN A 191 3.43 40.09 -4.98
C GLN A 191 4.92 39.88 -5.20
N HIS A 192 5.61 39.25 -4.25
CA HIS A 192 7.04 38.96 -4.37
C HIS A 192 7.33 38.08 -5.59
N LEU A 193 6.54 37.04 -5.82
CA LEU A 193 6.70 36.17 -6.99
C LEU A 193 6.41 36.93 -8.28
N ALA A 194 5.36 37.75 -8.35
CA ALA A 194 5.05 38.57 -9.52
C ALA A 194 6.18 39.57 -9.87
N ASP A 195 6.84 40.15 -8.86
CA ASP A 195 7.95 41.07 -9.06
C ASP A 195 9.25 40.37 -9.52
N ASN A 196 9.40 39.07 -9.22
CA ASN A 196 10.61 38.30 -9.51
C ASN A 196 10.45 37.30 -10.68
N LEU A 197 9.22 37.03 -11.14
CA LEU A 197 8.94 36.11 -12.24
C LEU A 197 9.19 36.81 -13.58
N VAL A 198 10.13 36.27 -14.35
CA VAL A 198 10.51 36.85 -15.64
C VAL A 198 9.98 35.98 -16.78
N TYR A 199 9.24 36.60 -17.69
CA TYR A 199 8.85 35.96 -18.95
C TYR A 199 10.05 35.96 -19.93
N PRO A 200 10.54 34.80 -20.41
CA PRO A 200 11.75 34.74 -21.24
C PRO A 200 11.68 35.55 -22.53
N ASP A 201 12.78 36.26 -22.86
CA ASP A 201 12.86 37.17 -24.01
C ASP A 201 12.56 36.49 -25.35
N PHE A 202 13.03 35.26 -25.56
CA PHE A 202 12.86 34.53 -26.82
C PHE A 202 11.39 34.17 -27.09
N ALA A 203 10.57 34.09 -26.05
CA ALA A 203 9.17 33.69 -26.13
C ALA A 203 8.21 34.88 -26.13
N LYS A 204 8.68 36.13 -26.06
CA LYS A 204 7.82 37.31 -25.90
C LYS A 204 6.66 37.40 -26.91
N ASP A 205 6.89 36.93 -28.14
CA ASP A 205 5.90 36.95 -29.21
C ASP A 205 5.21 35.59 -29.45
N SER A 206 5.45 34.59 -28.59
CA SER A 206 4.89 33.23 -28.73
C SER A 206 3.45 33.09 -28.25
N CYS A 207 3.01 34.02 -27.40
CA CYS A 207 1.75 33.94 -26.65
C CYS A 207 1.61 32.66 -25.81
N TRP A 208 2.71 32.03 -25.42
CA TRP A 208 2.66 30.88 -24.53
C TRP A 208 2.20 31.31 -23.14
N VAL A 209 1.24 30.55 -22.60
CA VAL A 209 0.63 30.71 -21.29
C VAL A 209 0.69 29.36 -20.60
N GLY A 210 0.93 29.37 -19.29
CA GLY A 210 0.96 28.13 -18.54
C GLY A 210 1.22 28.31 -17.05
N ASP A 211 0.80 27.29 -16.31
CA ASP A 211 0.98 27.14 -14.88
C ASP A 211 2.19 26.25 -14.59
N MET A 212 2.92 26.61 -13.56
CA MET A 212 4.02 25.83 -13.02
C MET A 212 3.93 25.77 -11.51
N ASP A 213 4.15 24.59 -10.94
CA ASP A 213 4.35 24.45 -9.50
C ASP A 213 5.81 24.16 -9.24
N VAL A 214 6.41 24.93 -8.34
CA VAL A 214 7.76 24.68 -7.82
C VAL A 214 7.62 24.25 -6.37
N SER A 215 7.78 22.94 -6.12
CA SER A 215 7.83 22.40 -4.77
C SER A 215 9.16 22.77 -4.14
N ILE A 216 9.14 23.57 -3.08
CA ILE A 216 10.32 23.98 -2.33
C ILE A 216 10.36 23.34 -0.95
N LEU A 217 11.55 23.02 -0.47
CA LEU A 217 11.83 22.66 0.91
C LEU A 217 12.41 23.87 1.64
N VAL A 218 11.71 24.32 2.68
CA VAL A 218 12.19 25.39 3.54
C VAL A 218 12.78 24.80 4.80
N GLN A 219 14.07 25.06 5.03
CA GLN A 219 14.75 24.65 6.25
C GLN A 219 14.55 25.67 7.40
N PRO A 220 14.70 25.25 8.67
CA PRO A 220 14.72 26.17 9.81
C PRO A 220 15.76 27.29 9.71
N SER A 221 16.85 27.05 8.96
CA SER A 221 17.89 28.05 8.66
C SER A 221 17.41 29.19 7.75
N GLY A 222 16.23 29.05 7.12
CA GLY A 222 15.73 29.93 6.07
C GLY A 222 16.19 29.57 4.66
N LEU A 223 16.99 28.50 4.51
CA LEU A 223 17.39 27.96 3.21
C LEU A 223 16.18 27.39 2.47
N VAL A 224 16.11 27.69 1.17
CA VAL A 224 15.08 27.20 0.26
C VAL A 224 15.78 26.30 -0.77
N LYS A 225 15.42 25.00 -0.78
CA LYS A 225 15.87 24.03 -1.78
C LYS A 225 14.69 23.71 -2.71
N VAL A 226 14.93 23.53 -4.00
CA VAL A 226 13.91 23.02 -4.93
C VAL A 226 13.85 21.50 -4.80
N LEU A 227 12.64 20.96 -4.64
CA LEU A 227 12.36 19.53 -4.59
C LEU A 227 11.87 19.01 -5.94
N ASP A 228 10.93 19.74 -6.56
CA ASP A 228 10.30 19.34 -7.82
C ASP A 228 9.83 20.58 -8.58
N VAL A 229 9.69 20.44 -9.90
CA VAL A 229 9.11 21.47 -10.78
C VAL A 229 8.14 20.79 -11.74
N LYS A 230 6.87 21.19 -11.69
CA LYS A 230 5.83 20.69 -12.58
C LYS A 230 5.49 21.78 -13.58
N ASP A 231 5.75 21.51 -14.86
CA ASP A 231 5.40 22.38 -15.98
C ASP A 231 4.16 21.84 -16.68
N TYR A 232 2.99 22.33 -16.29
CA TYR A 232 1.73 21.76 -16.76
C TYR A 232 1.44 22.03 -18.23
N ASN A 233 2.15 22.98 -18.85
CA ASN A 233 1.98 23.35 -20.26
C ASN A 233 3.18 22.98 -21.12
N ASN A 234 4.20 22.33 -20.56
CA ASN A 234 5.48 22.02 -21.22
C ASN A 234 6.09 23.25 -21.92
N LEU A 235 6.12 24.40 -21.22
CA LEU A 235 6.73 25.64 -21.70
C LEU A 235 8.25 25.50 -21.90
N GLY A 236 8.87 24.59 -21.15
CA GLY A 236 10.26 24.17 -21.33
C GLY A 236 11.25 24.78 -20.33
N PHE A 237 12.51 24.37 -20.47
CA PHE A 237 13.56 24.60 -19.46
C PHE A 237 13.82 26.07 -19.12
N ASP A 238 13.74 26.98 -20.08
CA ASP A 238 13.95 28.42 -19.81
C ASP A 238 12.88 29.00 -18.89
N PHE A 239 11.62 28.57 -19.05
CA PHE A 239 10.53 28.96 -18.15
C PHE A 239 10.70 28.31 -16.78
N GLN A 240 11.04 27.01 -16.73
CA GLN A 240 11.32 26.30 -15.47
C GLN A 240 12.46 26.97 -14.69
N PHE A 241 13.50 27.46 -15.38
CA PHE A 241 14.61 28.16 -14.75
C PHE A 241 14.18 29.49 -14.12
N GLU A 242 13.35 30.27 -14.81
CA GLU A 242 12.80 31.51 -14.25
C GLU A 242 11.82 31.25 -13.09
N ALA A 243 11.06 30.16 -13.15
CA ALA A 243 10.22 29.71 -12.04
C ALA A 243 11.05 29.33 -10.81
N ILE A 244 12.13 28.56 -10.98
CA ILE A 244 13.08 28.20 -9.92
C ILE A 244 13.70 29.46 -9.30
N LYS A 245 14.11 30.44 -10.13
CA LYS A 245 14.68 31.70 -9.64
C LYS A 245 13.66 32.49 -8.82
N ALA A 246 12.43 32.61 -9.29
CA ALA A 246 11.36 33.27 -8.56
C ALA A 246 11.08 32.57 -7.22
N ALA A 247 10.92 31.25 -7.22
CA ALA A 247 10.66 30.47 -6.01
C ALA A 247 11.83 30.54 -4.99
N THR A 248 13.07 30.41 -5.45
CA THR A 248 14.27 30.46 -4.57
C THR A 248 14.60 31.87 -4.07
N SER A 249 14.11 32.92 -4.74
CA SER A 249 14.23 34.32 -4.26
C SER A 249 13.50 34.58 -2.94
N THR A 250 12.63 33.65 -2.49
CA THR A 250 11.96 33.68 -1.20
C THR A 250 12.86 33.29 0.00
N PHE A 251 14.16 33.04 -0.26
CA PHE A 251 15.15 32.73 0.76
C PHE A 251 15.07 33.70 1.97
N GLY A 252 14.99 33.14 3.18
CA GLY A 252 14.93 33.91 4.42
C GLY A 252 13.61 34.64 4.69
N MET A 253 12.61 34.51 3.82
CA MET A 253 11.29 35.16 3.97
C MET A 253 10.21 34.28 4.59
N TRP A 254 10.57 33.04 4.95
CA TRP A 254 9.66 32.08 5.56
C TRP A 254 9.76 32.08 7.09
N GLN A 255 8.64 31.75 7.73
CA GLN A 255 8.55 31.31 9.12
C GLN A 255 8.46 29.77 9.10
N PRO A 256 9.48 29.05 9.61
CA PRO A 256 9.53 27.59 9.56
C PRO A 256 8.33 26.93 10.24
N ALA A 257 7.98 25.73 9.78
CA ALA A 257 7.00 24.88 10.46
C ALA A 257 7.52 24.46 11.85
N VAL A 258 6.59 24.16 12.76
CA VAL A 258 6.90 23.70 14.13
C VAL A 258 6.25 22.35 14.37
N TYR A 259 7.06 21.39 14.81
CA TYR A 259 6.64 20.06 15.26
C TYR A 259 7.25 19.77 16.63
N GLU A 260 6.43 19.37 17.60
CA GLU A 260 6.77 19.18 19.00
C GLU A 260 7.56 20.36 19.60
N GLY A 261 7.16 21.59 19.23
CA GLY A 261 7.82 22.83 19.67
C GLY A 261 9.21 23.07 19.08
N ARG A 262 9.62 22.29 18.08
CA ARG A 262 10.89 22.46 17.35
C ARG A 262 10.63 22.92 15.93
N GLN A 263 11.47 23.84 15.44
CA GLN A 263 11.42 24.22 14.03
C GLN A 263 11.89 23.06 13.16
N VAL A 264 11.10 22.70 12.16
CA VAL A 264 11.35 21.57 11.28
C VAL A 264 11.32 21.98 9.80
N PRO A 265 12.06 21.27 8.94
CA PRO A 265 11.98 21.48 7.50
C PRO A 265 10.63 21.00 6.96
N ALA A 266 9.97 21.84 6.16
CA ALA A 266 8.67 21.54 5.55
C ALA A 266 8.64 21.98 4.08
N ALA A 267 7.85 21.28 3.28
CA ALA A 267 7.66 21.61 1.88
C ALA A 267 6.54 22.65 1.68
N TYR A 268 6.64 23.41 0.58
CA TYR A 268 5.61 24.33 0.12
C TYR A 268 5.56 24.29 -1.40
N ASP A 269 4.35 24.28 -1.98
CA ASP A 269 4.17 24.35 -3.43
C ASP A 269 3.97 25.82 -3.84
N VAL A 270 4.91 26.34 -4.61
CA VAL A 270 4.87 27.70 -5.14
C VAL A 270 4.24 27.67 -6.53
N ASN A 271 3.02 28.18 -6.63
CA ASN A 271 2.27 28.20 -7.88
C ASN A 271 2.60 29.48 -8.65
N LEU A 272 3.00 29.33 -9.91
CA LEU A 272 3.43 30.42 -10.78
C LEU A 272 2.69 30.34 -12.11
N THR A 273 2.26 31.49 -12.63
CA THR A 273 1.62 31.56 -13.94
C THR A 273 2.41 32.48 -14.85
N PHE A 274 2.79 31.98 -16.02
CA PHE A 274 3.45 32.77 -17.04
C PHE A 274 2.41 33.39 -17.97
N TYR A 275 2.29 34.71 -17.92
CA TYR A 275 1.50 35.48 -18.87
C TYR A 275 2.40 36.27 -19.81
N PRO A 276 2.19 36.18 -21.13
CA PRO A 276 2.87 37.06 -22.08
C PRO A 276 2.36 38.49 -21.90
N ASN A 277 3.23 39.48 -22.04
CA ASN A 277 2.88 40.89 -21.82
C ASN A 277 2.44 41.63 -23.10
N GLN A 278 2.39 40.95 -24.24
CA GLN A 278 2.03 41.56 -25.52
C GLN A 278 0.51 41.67 -25.68
N ASN A 279 0.02 42.84 -26.08
CA ASN A 279 -1.41 43.07 -26.35
C ASN A 279 -1.98 42.10 -27.40
N ALA A 280 -1.15 41.61 -28.34
CA ALA A 280 -1.55 40.62 -29.34
C ALA A 280 -1.99 39.27 -28.73
N CYS A 281 -1.53 38.96 -27.51
CA CYS A 281 -1.85 37.72 -26.81
C CYS A 281 -3.11 37.79 -25.94
N ALA A 282 -3.81 38.93 -25.89
CA ALA A 282 -4.95 39.14 -25.00
C ALA A 282 -6.06 38.07 -25.14
N THR A 283 -6.35 37.61 -26.36
CA THR A 283 -7.33 36.53 -26.58
C THR A 283 -6.85 35.21 -26.00
N ARG A 284 -5.57 34.86 -26.19
CA ARG A 284 -4.99 33.61 -25.68
C ARG A 284 -4.97 33.58 -24.15
N ILE A 285 -4.67 34.73 -23.52
CA ILE A 285 -4.73 34.93 -22.07
C ILE A 285 -6.18 34.72 -21.59
N ALA A 286 -7.15 35.42 -22.18
CA ALA A 286 -8.55 35.31 -21.79
C ALA A 286 -9.14 33.90 -21.98
N ASP A 287 -8.71 33.17 -23.00
CA ASP A 287 -9.11 31.77 -23.18
C ASP A 287 -8.48 30.86 -22.12
N TYR A 288 -7.26 31.14 -21.67
CA TYR A 288 -6.60 30.39 -20.60
C TYR A 288 -7.25 30.63 -19.25
N ASP A 289 -7.51 31.88 -18.89
CA ASP A 289 -8.24 32.23 -17.66
C ASP A 289 -9.62 31.55 -17.63
N ARG A 290 -10.34 31.55 -18.78
CA ARG A 290 -11.61 30.83 -18.90
C ARG A 290 -11.46 29.32 -18.72
N ALA A 291 -10.37 28.73 -19.22
CA ALA A 291 -10.12 27.30 -19.07
C ALA A 291 -9.87 26.93 -17.59
N ILE A 292 -9.13 27.77 -16.85
CA ILE A 292 -8.94 27.62 -15.40
C ILE A 292 -10.29 27.68 -14.69
N ASP A 293 -11.08 28.74 -14.93
CA ASP A 293 -12.42 28.89 -14.34
C ASP A 293 -13.33 27.68 -14.63
N MET A 294 -13.23 27.11 -15.83
CA MET A 294 -13.97 25.90 -16.21
C MET A 294 -13.49 24.67 -15.44
N ALA A 295 -12.18 24.47 -15.31
CA ALA A 295 -11.61 23.34 -14.58
C ALA A 295 -12.01 23.38 -13.09
N ASP A 296 -11.88 24.55 -12.46
CA ASP A 296 -12.23 24.79 -11.05
C ASP A 296 -13.73 24.59 -10.81
N ALA A 297 -14.58 25.20 -11.63
CA ALA A 297 -16.03 25.00 -11.55
C ALA A 297 -16.42 23.52 -11.78
N GLY A 298 -15.67 22.81 -12.63
CA GLY A 298 -15.85 21.38 -12.85
C GLY A 298 -15.52 20.55 -11.61
N LEU A 299 -14.44 20.90 -10.89
CA LEU A 299 -14.05 20.26 -9.64
C LEU A 299 -15.09 20.50 -8.54
N ASP A 300 -15.58 21.74 -8.40
CA ASP A 300 -16.62 22.09 -7.44
C ASP A 300 -17.90 21.28 -7.68
N LEU A 301 -18.39 21.24 -8.93
CA LEU A 301 -19.56 20.42 -9.32
C LEU A 301 -19.36 18.94 -9.01
N PHE A 302 -18.15 18.41 -9.25
CA PHE A 302 -17.84 17.03 -8.95
C PHE A 302 -17.94 16.75 -7.44
N ASN A 303 -17.37 17.64 -6.62
CA ASN A 303 -17.38 17.54 -5.16
C ASN A 303 -18.78 17.72 -4.57
N GLU A 304 -19.64 18.52 -5.20
CA GLU A 304 -21.05 18.68 -4.84
C GLU A 304 -21.93 17.47 -5.22
N GLY A 305 -21.36 16.49 -5.94
CA GLY A 305 -22.04 15.27 -6.37
C GLY A 305 -22.65 15.35 -7.78
N GLU A 306 -22.53 16.48 -8.47
CA GLU A 306 -22.91 16.64 -9.88
C GLU A 306 -21.80 16.12 -10.82
N LYS A 307 -21.37 14.88 -10.58
CA LYS A 307 -20.12 14.29 -11.09
C LYS A 307 -19.95 14.37 -12.61
N GLU A 308 -20.95 13.94 -13.39
CA GLU A 308 -20.85 14.00 -14.86
C GLU A 308 -20.81 15.44 -15.37
N LYS A 309 -21.53 16.38 -14.74
CA LYS A 309 -21.43 17.80 -15.12
C LYS A 309 -20.06 18.36 -14.80
N GLY A 310 -19.46 17.95 -13.67
CA GLY A 310 -18.09 18.30 -13.31
C GLY A 310 -17.09 17.82 -14.36
N ILE A 311 -17.18 16.54 -14.75
CA ILE A 311 -16.35 15.93 -15.81
C ILE A 311 -16.54 16.63 -17.16
N ASP A 312 -17.79 16.92 -17.55
CA ASP A 312 -18.10 17.66 -18.78
C ASP A 312 -17.50 19.06 -18.77
N GLN A 313 -17.53 19.74 -17.62
CA GLN A 313 -16.99 21.08 -17.48
C GLN A 313 -15.45 21.08 -17.54
N MET A 314 -14.77 20.14 -16.87
CA MET A 314 -13.32 19.95 -17.03
C MET A 314 -12.95 19.61 -18.47
N SER A 315 -13.80 18.85 -19.18
CA SER A 315 -13.56 18.51 -20.59
C SER A 315 -13.54 19.75 -21.49
N LYS A 316 -14.37 20.77 -21.22
CA LYS A 316 -14.34 22.05 -21.94
C LYS A 316 -13.04 22.83 -21.72
N ALA A 317 -12.46 22.78 -20.51
CA ALA A 317 -11.15 23.36 -20.25
C ALA A 317 -10.06 22.67 -21.10
N ILE A 318 -10.10 21.33 -21.16
CA ILE A 318 -9.18 20.52 -21.96
C ILE A 318 -9.38 20.77 -23.47
N GLU A 319 -10.59 21.07 -23.95
CA GLU A 319 -10.80 21.45 -25.36
C GLU A 319 -10.05 22.73 -25.74
N LEU A 320 -9.91 23.69 -24.80
CA LEU A 320 -9.15 24.93 -25.01
C LEU A 320 -7.64 24.70 -24.90
N PHE A 321 -7.21 23.81 -24.01
CA PHE A 321 -5.81 23.49 -23.72
C PHE A 321 -5.60 21.97 -23.60
N PRO A 322 -5.53 21.25 -24.74
CA PRO A 322 -5.55 19.79 -24.74
C PRO A 322 -4.27 19.15 -24.20
N GLU A 323 -3.18 19.90 -24.08
CA GLU A 323 -1.91 19.41 -23.52
C GLU A 323 -1.66 19.91 -22.10
N ASN A 324 -2.60 20.65 -21.49
CA ASN A 324 -2.43 21.05 -20.09
C ASN A 324 -2.58 19.83 -19.17
N ALA A 325 -1.50 19.47 -18.49
CA ALA A 325 -1.45 18.31 -17.63
C ALA A 325 -2.30 18.47 -16.37
N ASN A 326 -2.45 19.69 -15.84
CA ASN A 326 -3.24 19.93 -14.63
C ASN A 326 -4.73 19.61 -14.88
N PHE A 327 -5.31 20.15 -15.95
CA PHE A 327 -6.71 19.89 -16.31
C PHE A 327 -6.98 18.40 -16.56
N ARG A 328 -6.03 17.71 -17.22
CA ARG A 328 -6.13 16.27 -17.43
C ARG A 328 -5.96 15.48 -16.14
N TYR A 329 -5.09 15.92 -15.24
CA TYR A 329 -4.94 15.29 -13.94
C TYR A 329 -6.24 15.38 -13.13
N MET A 330 -6.85 16.57 -13.07
CA MET A 330 -8.14 16.78 -12.39
C MET A 330 -9.24 15.87 -12.95
N ARG A 331 -9.40 15.83 -14.28
CA ARG A 331 -10.41 14.96 -14.90
C ARG A 331 -10.08 13.47 -14.77
N GLY A 332 -8.81 13.10 -14.89
CA GLY A 332 -8.33 11.74 -14.68
C GLY A 332 -8.64 11.24 -13.26
N GLN A 333 -8.46 12.07 -12.24
CA GLN A 333 -8.85 11.75 -10.86
C GLN A 333 -10.36 11.59 -10.69
N ALA A 334 -11.17 12.44 -11.34
CA ALA A 334 -12.61 12.29 -11.37
C ALA A 334 -13.03 10.94 -12.00
N PHE A 335 -12.40 10.55 -13.12
CA PHE A 335 -12.62 9.25 -13.73
C PHE A 335 -12.21 8.08 -12.84
N LEU A 336 -11.08 8.17 -12.13
CA LEU A 336 -10.69 7.13 -11.16
C LEU A 336 -11.74 6.94 -10.07
N THR A 337 -12.27 8.05 -9.55
CA THR A 337 -13.27 8.03 -8.49
C THR A 337 -14.58 7.38 -8.96
N GLU A 338 -14.93 7.55 -10.23
CA GLU A 338 -16.08 6.88 -10.87
C GLU A 338 -15.75 5.49 -11.44
N ASN A 339 -14.57 4.94 -11.15
CA ASN A 339 -14.11 3.65 -11.65
C ASN A 339 -14.10 3.55 -13.20
N ARG A 340 -13.92 4.70 -13.88
CA ARG A 340 -13.79 4.85 -15.34
C ARG A 340 -12.33 4.76 -15.75
N LEU A 341 -11.77 3.55 -15.63
CA LEU A 341 -10.32 3.32 -15.65
C LEU A 341 -9.67 3.58 -17.01
N GLU A 342 -10.37 3.31 -18.12
CA GLU A 342 -9.85 3.55 -19.47
C GLU A 342 -9.71 5.05 -19.75
N GLU A 343 -10.70 5.85 -19.39
CA GLU A 343 -10.65 7.30 -19.55
C GLU A 343 -9.61 7.93 -18.60
N ALA A 344 -9.52 7.46 -17.35
CA ALA A 344 -8.47 7.88 -16.43
C ALA A 344 -7.07 7.57 -16.98
N CYS A 345 -6.87 6.36 -17.52
CA CYS A 345 -5.62 5.98 -18.16
C CYS A 345 -5.25 6.92 -19.30
N ALA A 346 -6.21 7.25 -20.17
CA ALA A 346 -5.98 8.15 -21.31
C ALA A 346 -5.51 9.55 -20.87
N ASP A 347 -6.10 10.11 -19.81
CA ASP A 347 -5.67 11.40 -19.28
C ASP A 347 -4.28 11.32 -18.61
N PHE A 348 -4.03 10.33 -17.77
CA PHE A 348 -2.73 10.21 -17.10
C PHE A 348 -1.58 9.87 -18.04
N LEU A 349 -1.83 9.22 -19.17
CA LEU A 349 -0.82 9.03 -20.20
C LEU A 349 -0.33 10.37 -20.77
N VAL A 350 -1.21 11.35 -20.92
CA VAL A 350 -0.82 12.71 -21.33
C VAL A 350 -0.12 13.43 -20.19
N VAL A 351 -0.62 13.32 -18.95
CA VAL A 351 0.05 13.91 -17.76
C VAL A 351 1.50 13.44 -17.67
N ARG A 352 1.75 12.13 -17.82
CA ARG A 352 3.11 11.56 -17.83
C ARG A 352 3.96 12.13 -18.97
N ALA A 353 3.38 12.27 -20.16
CA ALA A 353 4.10 12.79 -21.33
C ALA A 353 4.49 14.28 -21.18
N VAL A 354 3.66 15.07 -20.49
CA VAL A 354 3.86 16.52 -20.31
C VAL A 354 4.77 16.81 -19.12
N LEU A 355 4.50 16.23 -17.95
CA LEU A 355 5.26 16.54 -16.73
C LEU A 355 6.64 15.87 -16.71
N ASN A 356 6.82 14.74 -17.41
CA ASN A 356 8.08 13.97 -17.41
C ASN A 356 8.61 13.64 -16.00
N THR A 357 7.71 13.55 -15.01
CA THR A 357 7.97 13.13 -13.62
C THR A 357 7.26 11.82 -13.33
N SER A 358 7.65 11.14 -12.25
CA SER A 358 7.03 9.87 -11.82
C SER A 358 5.64 10.04 -11.20
N TYR A 359 5.01 11.20 -11.37
CA TYR A 359 3.82 11.63 -10.63
C TYR A 359 2.62 10.68 -10.76
N VAL A 360 2.49 10.00 -11.91
CA VAL A 360 1.40 9.04 -12.19
C VAL A 360 1.93 7.61 -12.47
N ASP A 361 3.24 7.39 -12.34
CA ASP A 361 3.87 6.14 -12.75
C ASP A 361 3.46 4.94 -11.90
N ASP A 362 3.13 5.15 -10.63
CA ASP A 362 2.64 4.08 -9.75
C ASP A 362 1.20 3.66 -10.07
N ILE A 363 0.40 4.57 -10.63
CA ILE A 363 -1.02 4.36 -10.90
C ILE A 363 -1.22 3.72 -12.27
N LEU A 364 -0.45 4.16 -13.29
CA LEU A 364 -0.63 3.71 -14.67
C LEU A 364 -0.66 2.18 -14.82
N PRO A 365 0.24 1.37 -14.22
CA PRO A 365 0.21 -0.08 -14.30
C PRO A 365 -1.05 -0.73 -13.71
N LEU A 366 -1.75 -0.02 -12.82
CA LEU A 366 -2.95 -0.54 -12.15
C LEU A 366 -4.21 -0.36 -13.01
N ILE A 367 -4.26 0.72 -13.80
CA ILE A 367 -5.46 1.16 -14.53
C ILE A 367 -5.36 1.00 -16.05
N CYS A 368 -4.15 1.04 -16.62
CA CYS A 368 -3.90 0.89 -18.05
C CYS A 368 -3.62 -0.58 -18.37
N LYS A 369 -4.68 -1.36 -18.65
CA LYS A 369 -4.59 -2.79 -18.97
C LYS A 369 -4.63 -3.10 -20.45
#